data_AF-A0A1T4RV72-F1
#
_entry.id   AF-A0A1T4RV72-F1
#
_cell.length_a   1.000
_cell.length_b   1.000
_cell.length_c   1.000
_cell.angle_alpha   90.00
_cell.angle_beta   90.00
_cell.angle_gamma   90.00
#
_symmetry.space_group_name_H-M   'P 1'
#
loop_
_entity.id
_entity.type
_entity.pdbx_description
1 polymer ?
#
loop_
_entity_poly.entity_id
_entity_poly.type
_entity_poly.pdbx_seq_one_letter_code
_entity_poly.pdbx_strand_id
1 'polypeptide(L)'
;MRFKGRTAGWLALGLTTLLAAWWNIPTRAQVEAVDKVGQIAPKMDARQMLQRELPLLGTEMMWTSPEWLPVGKPQVYLAQGIPFLRVMAEEEEWNDSDKPVARTDRVVDSVYQPQADPHEEVKPEQVPGLGQFRLWLPAGQKVPLVGIYNTHTSETYRLTDKTDKVPGEKGGVFAAASALAEELSSRYGIGVVQSQAIHDENWLLHNPYANSAVTARQMLEKYPDLQLLIDIHRDAEVPRENSVVKIQGREAARIMLVVGTNSRGNHPSWQKNLAFAQQLAKQIEQQYPGLVRKVMTKPGRYNQHLHPRAVLIEIGSTSNSTAEAEYTARLLAKMVADVVKK
;
A
#
# COMPACT_ATOMS: atom_id res chain seq x y z
N MET A 1 49.59 52.56 -8.30
CA MET A 1 48.20 52.27 -8.70
C MET A 1 47.98 50.78 -8.56
N ARG A 2 47.16 50.34 -7.60
CA ARG A 2 46.89 48.92 -7.28
C ARG A 2 45.81 48.38 -8.23
N PHE A 3 46.09 47.28 -8.93
CA PHE A 3 45.06 46.43 -9.52
C PHE A 3 44.79 45.25 -8.58
N LYS A 4 43.57 45.15 -8.05
CA LYS A 4 43.06 43.99 -7.31
C LYS A 4 42.30 43.09 -8.27
N GLY A 5 42.83 41.91 -8.55
CA GLY A 5 42.15 40.83 -9.29
C GLY A 5 41.71 39.72 -8.33
N ARG A 6 40.41 39.39 -8.39
CA ARG A 6 39.78 38.25 -7.72
C ARG A 6 40.27 36.94 -8.34
N THR A 7 40.81 36.02 -7.55
CA THR A 7 40.71 34.54 -7.70
C THR A 7 41.44 33.86 -6.55
N ALA A 8 40.73 33.52 -5.47
CA ALA A 8 41.15 32.52 -4.49
C ALA A 8 39.95 32.24 -3.57
N GLY A 9 39.11 31.29 -3.96
CA GLY A 9 37.88 31.01 -3.23
C GLY A 9 37.26 29.66 -3.54
N TRP A 10 38.06 28.66 -3.92
CA TRP A 10 37.62 27.28 -4.10
C TRP A 10 38.82 26.35 -3.88
N LEU A 11 39.17 26.11 -2.61
CA LEU A 11 40.03 24.98 -2.21
C LEU A 11 40.06 24.71 -0.69
N ALA A 12 39.35 25.49 0.14
CA ALA A 12 39.34 25.30 1.60
C ALA A 12 38.09 24.58 2.16
N LEU A 13 37.03 24.35 1.37
CA LEU A 13 35.83 23.62 1.83
C LEU A 13 35.86 22.11 1.59
N GLY A 14 36.81 21.62 0.78
CA GLY A 14 36.92 20.18 0.48
C GLY A 14 37.64 19.37 1.55
N LEU A 15 38.52 19.98 2.35
CA LEU A 15 39.32 19.24 3.34
C LEU A 15 38.66 19.10 4.72
N THR A 16 37.72 19.98 5.08
CA THR A 16 37.07 19.95 6.41
C THR A 16 35.95 18.91 6.48
N THR A 17 35.26 18.63 5.37
CA THR A 17 34.26 17.56 5.27
C THR A 17 34.89 16.16 5.21
N LEU A 18 36.10 16.03 4.65
CA LEU A 18 36.83 14.75 4.61
C LEU A 18 37.38 14.32 5.99
N LEU A 19 37.77 15.27 6.85
CA LEU A 19 38.27 14.97 8.19
C LEU A 19 37.15 14.66 9.20
N ALA A 20 35.96 15.24 9.06
CA ALA A 20 34.84 14.98 9.97
C ALA A 20 34.25 13.56 9.82
N ALA A 21 34.29 13.00 8.60
CA ALA A 21 33.86 11.62 8.33
C ALA A 21 34.77 10.55 8.99
N TRP A 22 36.01 10.92 9.35
CA TRP A 22 36.95 10.02 10.02
C TRP A 22 36.90 10.09 11.56
N TRP A 23 36.23 11.09 12.13
CA TRP A 23 36.20 11.34 13.58
C TRP A 23 34.81 11.29 14.21
N ASN A 24 33.78 10.89 13.46
CA ASN A 24 32.42 10.73 14.00
C ASN A 24 31.90 12.02 14.67
N ILE A 25 32.29 13.19 14.14
CA ILE A 25 31.86 14.50 14.66
C ILE A 25 30.56 14.89 13.94
N PRO A 26 29.42 15.01 14.64
CA PRO A 26 28.15 15.33 14.01
C PRO A 26 28.18 16.73 13.35
N THR A 27 27.60 16.82 12.16
CA THR A 27 27.49 18.09 11.43
C THR A 27 26.57 19.06 12.15
N ARG A 28 26.72 20.36 11.88
CA ARG A 28 25.87 21.42 12.48
C ARG A 28 24.37 21.17 12.29
N ALA A 29 23.97 20.60 11.15
CA ALA A 29 22.59 20.22 10.86
C ALA A 29 22.08 19.08 11.77
N GLN A 30 22.95 18.13 12.13
CA GLN A 30 22.61 17.05 13.06
C GLN A 30 22.48 17.55 14.50
N VAL A 31 23.32 18.51 14.91
CA VAL A 31 23.23 19.15 16.24
C VAL A 31 21.93 19.95 16.38
N GLU A 32 21.58 20.75 15.37
CA GLU A 32 20.34 21.54 15.37
C GLU A 32 19.08 20.66 15.34
N ALA A 33 19.12 19.48 14.71
CA ALA A 33 18.04 18.51 14.74
C ALA A 33 17.86 17.87 16.13
N VAL A 34 18.97 17.52 16.80
CA VAL A 34 18.95 16.95 18.16
C VAL A 34 18.43 17.96 19.19
N ASP A 35 18.83 19.23 19.08
CA ASP A 35 18.37 20.29 19.97
C ASP A 35 16.87 20.58 19.80
N LYS A 36 16.34 20.50 18.57
CA LYS A 36 14.90 20.63 18.31
C LYS A 36 14.11 19.44 18.84
N VAL A 37 14.60 18.21 18.69
CA VAL A 37 13.92 17.01 19.23
C VAL A 37 13.91 17.00 20.76
N GLY A 38 15.00 17.45 21.40
CA GLY A 38 15.09 17.56 22.86
C GLY A 38 14.14 18.59 23.49
N GLN A 39 13.67 19.57 22.72
CA GLN A 39 12.69 20.56 23.19
C GLN A 39 11.24 20.06 23.13
N ILE A 40 10.95 19.04 22.32
CA ILE A 40 9.57 18.59 22.04
C ILE A 40 9.19 17.34 22.87
N ALA A 41 10.16 16.54 23.32
CA ALA A 41 9.91 15.32 24.09
C ALA A 41 10.83 15.21 25.33
N PRO A 42 10.46 15.78 26.49
CA PRO A 42 11.36 15.85 27.65
C PRO A 42 11.52 14.51 28.41
N LYS A 43 10.95 13.39 27.94
CA LYS A 43 11.09 12.08 28.58
C LYS A 43 11.11 10.92 27.58
N MET A 44 12.23 10.73 26.90
CA MET A 44 12.90 9.43 26.70
C MET A 44 14.05 9.61 25.70
N ASP A 45 15.00 8.69 25.79
CA ASP A 45 16.38 8.73 25.28
C ASP A 45 16.52 8.79 23.74
N ALA A 46 16.08 9.90 23.14
CA ALA A 46 16.19 10.18 21.72
C ALA A 46 17.65 10.13 21.22
N ARG A 47 18.61 10.41 22.11
CA ARG A 47 20.03 10.45 21.79
C ARG A 47 20.63 9.05 21.63
N GLN A 48 20.28 8.10 22.51
CA GLN A 48 20.67 6.69 22.35
C GLN A 48 19.99 6.02 21.16
N MET A 49 18.74 6.35 20.88
CA MET A 49 18.00 5.79 19.73
C MET A 49 18.58 6.27 18.39
N LEU A 50 18.91 7.56 18.26
CA LEU A 50 19.57 8.07 17.04
C LEU A 50 20.94 7.42 16.80
N GLN A 51 21.73 7.20 17.85
CA GLN A 51 23.05 6.55 17.74
C GLN A 51 22.95 5.08 17.28
N ARG A 52 21.84 4.39 17.56
CA ARG A 52 21.61 3.01 17.13
C ARG A 52 21.22 2.89 15.66
N GLU A 53 20.44 3.84 15.15
CA GLU A 53 19.84 3.76 13.82
C GLU A 53 20.68 4.46 12.73
N LEU A 54 21.54 5.43 13.09
CA LEU A 54 22.41 6.14 12.13
C LEU A 54 23.35 5.25 11.29
N PRO A 55 23.95 4.17 11.83
CA PRO A 55 24.83 3.29 11.05
C PRO A 55 24.10 2.45 9.99
N LEU A 56 22.76 2.34 10.05
CA LEU A 56 21.94 1.60 9.07
C LEU A 56 21.64 2.42 7.80
N LEU A 57 21.89 3.74 7.84
CA LEU A 57 21.83 4.63 6.68
C LEU A 57 23.22 4.65 6.03
N GLY A 58 23.47 3.68 5.15
CA GLY A 58 24.71 3.59 4.37
C GLY A 58 25.07 4.91 3.67
N THR A 59 26.38 5.15 3.51
CA THR A 59 27.04 6.39 3.07
C THR A 59 26.71 6.89 1.66
N GLU A 60 25.77 6.30 0.92
CA GLU A 60 25.41 6.72 -0.44
C GLU A 60 24.35 7.84 -0.49
N MET A 61 23.72 8.20 0.63
CA MET A 61 22.61 9.16 0.65
C MET A 61 23.01 10.65 0.52
N MET A 62 24.29 10.98 0.32
CA MET A 62 24.78 12.37 0.28
C MET A 62 25.26 12.89 -1.07
N TRP A 63 25.16 12.11 -2.15
CA TRP A 63 25.68 12.53 -3.45
C TRP A 63 24.69 12.30 -4.60
N THR A 64 23.56 13.00 -4.58
CA THR A 64 22.91 13.53 -5.79
C THR A 64 21.86 14.57 -5.38
N SER A 65 22.04 15.82 -5.81
CA SER A 65 20.95 16.81 -5.83
C SER A 65 20.77 17.26 -7.27
N PRO A 66 19.68 16.87 -7.96
CA PRO A 66 19.21 17.57 -9.13
C PRO A 66 18.23 18.68 -8.72
N GLU A 67 18.31 19.82 -9.39
CA GLU A 67 17.64 21.11 -9.11
C GLU A 67 16.09 21.12 -9.24
N TRP A 68 15.40 19.99 -9.08
CA TRP A 68 13.96 19.86 -9.34
C TRP A 68 13.11 19.34 -8.17
N LEU A 69 13.53 19.53 -6.92
CA LEU A 69 12.68 19.22 -5.76
C LEU A 69 11.65 20.34 -5.53
N PRO A 70 10.33 20.08 -5.62
CA PRO A 70 9.34 21.05 -5.20
C PRO A 70 9.45 21.25 -3.68
N VAL A 71 9.24 22.49 -3.24
CA VAL A 71 9.39 22.96 -1.86
C VAL A 71 8.39 22.25 -0.93
N GLY A 72 8.74 21.03 -0.51
CA GLY A 72 8.09 20.30 0.58
C GLY A 72 8.96 20.36 1.84
N LYS A 73 8.33 20.49 3.01
CA LYS A 73 9.05 20.60 4.29
C LYS A 73 10.01 19.40 4.47
N PRO A 74 11.32 19.61 4.72
CA PRO A 74 12.32 18.54 4.85
C PRO A 74 11.99 17.44 5.89
N GLN A 75 11.12 17.76 6.84
CA GLN A 75 10.64 16.87 7.89
C GLN A 75 9.88 15.65 7.34
N VAL A 76 9.17 15.81 6.22
CA VAL A 76 8.39 14.74 5.59
C VAL A 76 9.29 13.64 5.02
N TYR A 77 10.45 14.02 4.49
CA TYR A 77 11.42 13.07 3.92
C TYR A 77 12.19 12.29 4.99
N LEU A 78 12.50 12.93 6.12
CA LEU A 78 13.14 12.26 7.25
C LEU A 78 12.19 11.31 8.01
N ALA A 79 10.88 11.58 8.00
CA ALA A 79 9.87 10.73 8.63
C ALA A 79 9.61 9.40 7.89
N GLN A 80 10.00 9.30 6.62
CA GLN A 80 9.83 8.08 5.82
C GLN A 80 10.88 6.99 6.11
N GLY A 81 12.00 7.36 6.74
CA GLY A 81 13.05 6.41 7.15
C GLY A 81 13.13 6.13 8.65
N ILE A 82 12.43 6.90 9.50
CA ILE A 82 12.54 6.81 10.96
C ILE A 82 11.12 6.72 11.57
N PRO A 83 10.68 5.53 12.05
CA PRO A 83 9.31 5.28 12.51
C PRO A 83 8.78 6.26 13.58
N PHE A 84 9.64 6.81 14.43
CA PHE A 84 9.24 7.75 15.48
C PHE A 84 8.82 9.13 14.92
N LEU A 85 9.45 9.59 13.84
CA LEU A 85 9.11 10.89 13.22
C LEU A 85 7.77 10.85 12.46
N ARG A 86 7.28 9.65 12.11
CA ARG A 86 5.97 9.44 11.48
C ARG A 86 4.81 9.79 12.43
N VAL A 87 4.93 9.45 13.71
CA VAL A 87 3.91 9.75 14.73
C VAL A 87 3.75 11.27 14.93
N MET A 88 4.86 12.00 14.88
CA MET A 88 4.88 13.46 15.08
C MET A 88 4.30 14.23 13.88
N ALA A 89 4.42 13.69 12.66
CA ALA A 89 3.83 14.30 11.47
C ALA A 89 2.31 14.10 11.38
N GLU A 90 1.77 13.05 12.02
CA GLU A 90 0.34 12.75 12.03
C GLU A 90 -0.46 13.66 12.99
N GLU A 91 0.15 14.25 14.03
CA GLU A 91 -0.55 15.15 14.97
C GLU A 91 -0.75 16.59 14.42
N GLU A 92 0.09 17.09 13.52
CA GLU A 92 -0.05 18.46 12.97
C GLU A 92 -1.15 18.59 11.90
N GLU A 93 -1.55 17.51 11.21
CA GLU A 93 -2.57 17.54 10.13
C GLU A 93 -4.02 17.45 10.64
N TRP A 94 -4.24 17.22 11.94
CA TRP A 94 -5.59 17.00 12.50
C TRP A 94 -6.41 18.27 12.76
N ASN A 95 -5.81 19.47 12.62
CA ASN A 95 -6.42 20.73 13.04
C ASN A 95 -7.04 21.61 11.93
N ASP A 96 -7.26 21.09 10.72
CA ASP A 96 -7.85 21.86 9.59
C ASP A 96 -9.21 21.30 9.09
N SER A 97 -9.98 20.63 9.95
CA SER A 97 -11.23 19.95 9.57
C SER A 97 -12.51 20.79 9.66
N ASP A 98 -12.44 22.11 9.92
CA ASP A 98 -13.61 22.99 10.06
C ASP A 98 -13.91 23.84 8.82
N LYS A 99 -14.09 23.23 7.65
CA LYS A 99 -14.71 23.92 6.49
C LYS A 99 -15.82 23.09 5.85
N PRO A 100 -17.06 23.59 5.80
CA PRO A 100 -18.18 22.85 5.20
C PRO A 100 -18.03 22.81 3.68
N VAL A 101 -18.03 21.61 3.11
CA VAL A 101 -18.07 21.40 1.66
C VAL A 101 -19.51 21.48 1.18
N ALA A 102 -19.81 22.46 0.31
CA ALA A 102 -21.12 22.66 -0.28
C ALA A 102 -21.56 21.46 -1.13
N ARG A 103 -22.80 21.00 -0.94
CA ARG A 103 -23.47 20.01 -1.79
C ARG A 103 -23.78 20.63 -3.15
N THR A 104 -23.32 19.99 -4.22
CA THR A 104 -23.90 20.17 -5.56
C THR A 104 -24.36 18.82 -6.07
N ASP A 105 -25.65 18.59 -5.98
CA ASP A 105 -26.34 17.45 -6.59
C ASP A 105 -26.46 17.71 -8.10
N ARG A 106 -25.68 16.98 -8.91
CA ARG A 106 -25.96 16.73 -10.34
C ARG A 106 -25.20 15.47 -10.77
N VAL A 107 -25.91 14.35 -10.74
CA VAL A 107 -25.45 13.09 -11.35
C VAL A 107 -25.62 13.25 -12.86
N VAL A 108 -24.51 13.39 -13.57
CA VAL A 108 -24.47 13.26 -15.03
C VAL A 108 -23.85 11.90 -15.31
N ASP A 109 -24.62 11.01 -15.96
CA ASP A 109 -24.13 9.74 -16.49
C ASP A 109 -23.16 10.01 -17.65
N SER A 110 -21.94 10.44 -17.34
CA SER A 110 -20.86 10.50 -18.31
C SER A 110 -20.20 9.13 -18.40
N VAL A 111 -20.12 8.58 -19.62
CA VAL A 111 -19.30 7.42 -19.95
C VAL A 111 -17.86 7.73 -19.53
N TYR A 112 -17.42 7.14 -18.42
CA TYR A 112 -16.11 7.37 -17.83
C TYR A 112 -15.02 6.83 -18.74
N GLN A 113 -14.14 7.72 -19.20
CA GLN A 113 -12.89 7.39 -19.88
C GLN A 113 -11.77 7.46 -18.83
N PRO A 114 -11.01 6.38 -18.58
CA PRO A 114 -9.92 6.41 -17.61
C PRO A 114 -8.83 7.38 -18.10
N GLN A 115 -8.62 8.49 -17.40
CA GLN A 115 -7.45 9.33 -17.62
C GLN A 115 -6.24 8.70 -16.92
N ALA A 116 -5.14 8.56 -17.65
CA ALA A 116 -3.86 8.15 -17.09
C ALA A 116 -3.39 9.17 -16.05
N ASP A 117 -2.85 8.70 -14.93
CA ASP A 117 -2.24 9.56 -13.94
C ASP A 117 -0.90 10.07 -14.50
N PRO A 118 -0.65 11.39 -14.56
CA PRO A 118 0.53 11.96 -15.21
C PRO A 118 1.84 11.74 -14.45
N HIS A 119 1.82 10.99 -13.36
CA HIS A 119 3.00 10.73 -12.54
C HIS A 119 3.35 9.23 -12.58
N GLU A 120 4.56 8.99 -13.09
CA GLU A 120 5.31 7.73 -13.17
C GLU A 120 4.92 6.75 -14.29
N GLU A 121 5.63 6.90 -15.40
CA GLU A 121 5.76 5.86 -16.42
C GLU A 121 6.39 4.61 -15.80
N VAL A 122 5.58 3.58 -15.57
CA VAL A 122 6.07 2.28 -15.10
C VAL A 122 6.81 1.61 -16.25
N LYS A 123 8.11 1.34 -16.07
CA LYS A 123 8.89 0.56 -17.03
C LYS A 123 8.58 -0.92 -16.84
N PRO A 124 7.97 -1.61 -17.82
CA PRO A 124 7.51 -2.99 -17.64
C PRO A 124 8.62 -3.98 -17.25
N GLU A 125 9.86 -3.69 -17.65
CA GLU A 125 11.06 -4.49 -17.34
C GLU A 125 11.39 -4.55 -15.85
N GLN A 126 10.93 -3.57 -15.06
CA GLN A 126 11.27 -3.40 -13.65
C GLN A 126 10.25 -4.03 -12.70
N VAL A 127 9.21 -4.68 -13.23
CA VAL A 127 8.15 -5.33 -12.43
C VAL A 127 8.16 -6.83 -12.74
N PRO A 128 8.78 -7.67 -11.88
CA PRO A 128 8.85 -9.11 -12.11
C PRO A 128 7.45 -9.71 -12.27
N GLY A 129 7.27 -10.53 -13.31
CA GLY A 129 6.00 -11.21 -13.57
C GLY A 129 4.88 -10.31 -14.10
N LEU A 130 5.15 -9.05 -14.48
CA LEU A 130 4.16 -8.19 -15.12
C LEU A 130 3.62 -8.82 -16.41
N GLY A 131 2.30 -8.73 -16.62
CA GLY A 131 1.59 -9.39 -17.72
C GLY A 131 1.48 -10.92 -17.62
N GLN A 132 2.11 -11.55 -16.62
CA GLN A 132 1.95 -12.97 -16.36
C GLN A 132 0.71 -13.22 -15.49
N PHE A 133 -0.21 -14.03 -16.01
CA PHE A 133 -1.47 -14.32 -15.36
C PHE A 133 -1.67 -15.83 -15.22
N ARG A 134 -2.06 -16.27 -14.02
CA ARG A 134 -2.60 -17.62 -13.82
C ARG A 134 -4.11 -17.58 -14.00
N LEU A 135 -4.62 -18.46 -14.85
CA LEU A 135 -6.05 -18.66 -15.06
C LEU A 135 -6.54 -19.85 -14.24
N TRP A 136 -7.56 -19.61 -13.43
CA TRP A 136 -8.30 -20.62 -12.68
C TRP A 136 -9.68 -20.76 -13.34
N LEU A 137 -9.77 -21.61 -14.35
CA LEU A 137 -11.01 -21.78 -15.12
C LEU A 137 -11.67 -23.12 -14.77
N PRO A 138 -12.95 -23.11 -14.33
CA PRO A 138 -13.76 -24.31 -14.24
C PRO A 138 -13.93 -24.99 -15.60
N ALA A 139 -14.22 -26.29 -15.58
CA ALA A 139 -14.52 -27.03 -16.80
C ALA A 139 -15.68 -26.38 -17.58
N GLY A 140 -15.45 -26.05 -18.85
CA GLY A 140 -16.45 -25.43 -19.73
C GLY A 140 -16.48 -23.90 -19.70
N GLN A 141 -15.80 -23.23 -18.75
CA GLN A 141 -15.69 -21.78 -18.75
C GLN A 141 -14.47 -21.32 -19.54
N LYS A 142 -14.65 -20.32 -20.40
CA LYS A 142 -13.58 -19.79 -21.28
C LYS A 142 -13.00 -18.46 -20.81
N VAL A 143 -13.74 -17.70 -20.01
CA VAL A 143 -13.38 -16.33 -19.60
C VAL A 143 -13.44 -16.17 -18.08
N PRO A 144 -12.46 -15.48 -17.46
CA PRO A 144 -12.51 -15.16 -16.04
C PRO A 144 -13.50 -14.01 -15.79
N LEU A 145 -14.19 -14.05 -14.65
CA LEU A 145 -15.10 -12.99 -14.19
C LEU A 145 -14.52 -12.20 -13.02
N VAL A 146 -13.51 -12.74 -12.33
CA VAL A 146 -12.86 -12.10 -11.18
C VAL A 146 -11.38 -11.93 -11.47
N GLY A 147 -10.85 -10.73 -11.30
CA GLY A 147 -9.43 -10.43 -11.33
C GLY A 147 -8.89 -10.25 -9.91
N ILE A 148 -7.79 -10.92 -9.58
CA ILE A 148 -7.14 -10.83 -8.27
C ILE A 148 -5.68 -10.44 -8.45
N TYR A 149 -5.26 -9.42 -7.70
CA TYR A 149 -3.86 -9.00 -7.61
C TYR A 149 -3.54 -8.61 -6.16
N ASN A 150 -2.25 -8.34 -5.90
CA ASN A 150 -1.76 -7.88 -4.61
C ASN A 150 -0.87 -6.68 -4.88
N THR A 151 -1.25 -5.48 -4.47
CA THR A 151 -0.36 -4.30 -4.59
C THR A 151 0.90 -4.47 -3.73
N HIS A 152 0.76 -5.07 -2.55
CA HIS A 152 1.89 -5.42 -1.69
C HIS A 152 2.13 -6.93 -1.72
N THR A 153 2.63 -7.43 -2.85
CA THR A 153 2.85 -8.86 -3.11
C THR A 153 3.73 -9.54 -2.04
N SER A 154 4.68 -8.81 -1.46
CA SER A 154 5.61 -9.32 -0.45
C SER A 154 5.01 -9.49 0.95
N GLU A 155 3.80 -9.00 1.22
CA GLU A 155 3.21 -9.02 2.57
C GLU A 155 2.91 -10.43 3.07
N THR A 156 3.25 -10.68 4.34
CA THR A 156 3.16 -12.01 4.94
C THR A 156 2.80 -11.93 6.43
N TYR A 157 2.53 -13.08 7.05
CA TYR A 157 1.91 -13.18 8.37
C TYR A 157 2.90 -13.67 9.42
N ARG A 158 3.18 -12.87 10.46
CA ARG A 158 4.30 -13.09 11.38
C ARG A 158 4.19 -14.38 12.17
N LEU A 159 2.99 -14.86 12.47
CA LEU A 159 2.79 -16.04 13.33
C LEU A 159 3.39 -17.31 12.73
N THR A 160 3.27 -17.50 11.41
CA THR A 160 3.86 -18.66 10.71
C THR A 160 5.17 -18.30 10.02
N ASP A 161 5.24 -17.10 9.44
CA ASP A 161 6.29 -16.74 8.49
C ASP A 161 7.45 -16.00 9.17
N LYS A 162 7.28 -15.62 10.45
CA LYS A 162 8.29 -14.97 11.32
C LYS A 162 8.80 -13.62 10.84
N THR A 163 8.20 -13.07 9.79
CA THR A 163 8.46 -11.73 9.23
C THR A 163 7.15 -11.11 8.77
N ASP A 164 7.16 -9.80 8.54
CA ASP A 164 6.01 -9.07 8.00
C ASP A 164 6.02 -9.04 6.48
N LYS A 165 7.20 -9.16 5.86
CA LYS A 165 7.38 -9.14 4.41
C LYS A 165 8.48 -10.10 3.97
N VAL A 166 8.35 -10.61 2.75
CA VAL A 166 9.37 -11.36 2.00
C VAL A 166 9.75 -10.57 0.73
N PRO A 167 10.71 -9.64 0.81
CA PRO A 167 11.03 -8.73 -0.29
C PRO A 167 11.40 -9.48 -1.57
N GLY A 168 10.86 -9.05 -2.71
CA GLY A 168 11.11 -9.69 -4.01
C GLY A 168 10.46 -11.07 -4.18
N GLU A 169 9.63 -11.50 -3.22
CA GLU A 169 8.93 -12.78 -3.25
C GLU A 169 7.41 -12.61 -3.09
N LYS A 170 6.69 -13.71 -3.29
CA LYS A 170 5.24 -13.81 -3.07
C LYS A 170 4.97 -14.23 -1.64
N GLY A 171 4.49 -13.30 -0.82
CA GLY A 171 4.19 -13.54 0.60
C GLY A 171 2.85 -14.24 0.85
N GLY A 172 2.46 -14.34 2.10
CA GLY A 172 1.22 -14.97 2.55
C GLY A 172 -0.04 -14.32 1.99
N VAL A 173 -0.05 -13.01 1.67
CA VAL A 173 -1.21 -12.38 1.00
C VAL A 173 -1.42 -12.93 -0.41
N PHE A 174 -0.35 -13.32 -1.11
CA PHE A 174 -0.42 -13.97 -2.40
C PHE A 174 -0.96 -15.41 -2.27
N ALA A 175 -0.59 -16.13 -1.21
CA ALA A 175 -1.14 -17.44 -0.89
C ALA A 175 -2.65 -17.35 -0.58
N ALA A 176 -3.08 -16.37 0.23
CA ALA A 176 -4.50 -16.10 0.49
C ALA A 176 -5.27 -15.74 -0.80
N ALA A 177 -4.70 -14.91 -1.67
CA ALA A 177 -5.26 -14.63 -2.99
C ALA A 177 -5.43 -15.90 -3.85
N SER A 178 -4.45 -16.80 -3.82
CA SER A 178 -4.50 -18.09 -4.53
C SER A 178 -5.59 -19.00 -3.96
N ALA A 179 -5.75 -19.04 -2.63
CA ALA A 179 -6.79 -19.81 -1.97
C ALA A 179 -8.21 -19.31 -2.33
N LEU A 180 -8.41 -17.99 -2.43
CA LEU A 180 -9.67 -17.41 -2.92
C LEU A 180 -9.92 -17.82 -4.39
N ALA A 181 -8.91 -17.68 -5.25
CA ALA A 181 -9.02 -18.03 -6.67
C ALA A 181 -9.37 -19.51 -6.89
N GLU A 182 -8.68 -20.39 -6.17
CA GLU A 182 -8.91 -21.83 -6.21
C GLU A 182 -10.33 -22.18 -5.74
N GLU A 183 -10.78 -21.63 -4.61
CA GLU A 183 -12.10 -21.92 -4.06
C GLU A 183 -13.22 -21.40 -4.98
N LEU A 184 -13.07 -20.18 -5.52
CA LEU A 184 -14.00 -19.62 -6.51
C LEU A 184 -14.16 -20.52 -7.74
N SER A 185 -13.04 -20.97 -8.30
CA SER A 185 -13.04 -21.83 -9.48
C SER A 185 -13.57 -23.23 -9.17
N SER A 186 -13.00 -23.91 -8.17
CA SER A 186 -13.25 -25.33 -7.91
C SER A 186 -14.63 -25.60 -7.30
N ARG A 187 -15.13 -24.70 -6.45
CA ARG A 187 -16.37 -24.93 -5.66
C ARG A 187 -17.55 -24.15 -6.19
N TYR A 188 -17.31 -22.94 -6.68
CA TYR A 188 -18.37 -22.04 -7.12
C TYR A 188 -18.46 -21.90 -8.64
N GLY A 189 -17.55 -22.50 -9.39
CA GLY A 189 -17.57 -22.46 -10.85
C GLY A 189 -17.40 -21.03 -11.38
N ILE A 190 -16.58 -20.21 -10.72
CA ILE A 190 -16.25 -18.86 -11.14
C ILE A 190 -14.82 -18.82 -11.67
N GLY A 191 -14.67 -18.51 -12.95
CA GLY A 191 -13.36 -18.26 -13.57
C GLY A 191 -12.64 -17.07 -12.95
N VAL A 192 -11.37 -17.24 -12.61
CA VAL A 192 -10.53 -16.22 -11.99
C VAL A 192 -9.23 -16.02 -12.78
N VAL A 193 -8.82 -14.77 -12.96
CA VAL A 193 -7.47 -14.41 -13.38
C VAL A 193 -6.70 -13.84 -12.20
N GLN A 194 -5.52 -14.40 -11.93
CA GLN A 194 -4.66 -13.97 -10.84
C GLN A 194 -3.34 -13.44 -11.38
N SER A 195 -2.93 -12.24 -10.96
CA SER A 195 -1.62 -11.69 -11.28
C SER A 195 -0.51 -12.58 -10.70
N GLN A 196 0.56 -12.77 -11.46
CA GLN A 196 1.78 -13.40 -10.97
C GLN A 196 2.89 -12.38 -10.66
N ALA A 197 2.61 -11.08 -10.80
CA ALA A 197 3.58 -10.02 -10.66
C ALA A 197 3.93 -9.70 -9.19
N ILE A 198 5.16 -9.26 -8.98
CA ILE A 198 5.67 -8.74 -7.70
C ILE A 198 5.74 -7.23 -7.83
N HIS A 199 4.78 -6.52 -7.22
CA HIS A 199 4.65 -5.08 -7.41
C HIS A 199 5.50 -4.25 -6.46
N ASP A 200 6.02 -4.85 -5.38
CA ASP A 200 6.73 -4.19 -4.29
C ASP A 200 8.14 -4.74 -4.02
N GLU A 201 8.80 -5.29 -5.05
CA GLU A 201 10.17 -5.82 -4.96
C GLU A 201 11.18 -4.81 -4.40
N ASN A 202 11.10 -3.55 -4.83
CA ASN A 202 11.91 -2.46 -4.29
C ASN A 202 11.01 -1.28 -3.88
N TRP A 203 10.53 -1.32 -2.63
CA TRP A 203 9.65 -0.30 -2.07
C TRP A 203 10.24 1.12 -2.03
N LEU A 204 11.58 1.26 -2.10
CA LEU A 204 12.28 2.55 -2.09
C LEU A 204 12.41 3.18 -3.48
N LEU A 205 12.38 2.36 -4.53
CA LEU A 205 12.58 2.83 -5.91
C LEU A 205 11.34 2.67 -6.79
N HIS A 206 10.36 1.86 -6.38
CA HIS A 206 9.20 1.51 -7.19
C HIS A 206 7.90 1.75 -6.43
N ASN A 207 7.00 2.49 -7.05
CA ASN A 207 5.65 2.80 -6.55
C ASN A 207 4.73 1.57 -6.74
N PRO A 208 4.41 0.80 -5.68
CA PRO A 208 3.70 -0.47 -5.86
C PRO A 208 2.29 -0.29 -6.42
N TYR A 209 1.63 0.82 -6.08
CA TYR A 209 0.31 1.15 -6.62
C TYR A 209 0.36 1.50 -8.10
N ALA A 210 1.42 2.19 -8.57
CA ALA A 210 1.61 2.44 -9.99
C ALA A 210 1.81 1.11 -10.75
N ASN A 211 2.67 0.23 -10.22
CA ASN A 211 2.93 -1.09 -10.80
C ASN A 211 1.66 -1.94 -10.87
N SER A 212 0.91 -2.03 -9.76
CA SER A 212 -0.33 -2.81 -9.72
C SER A 212 -1.46 -2.19 -10.55
N ALA A 213 -1.43 -0.88 -10.80
CA ALA A 213 -2.36 -0.22 -11.73
C ALA A 213 -2.14 -0.70 -13.16
N VAL A 214 -0.88 -0.88 -13.59
CA VAL A 214 -0.56 -1.45 -14.91
C VAL A 214 -1.10 -2.87 -15.02
N THR A 215 -0.85 -3.72 -14.03
CA THR A 215 -1.41 -5.07 -13.95
C THR A 215 -2.94 -5.08 -14.05
N ALA A 216 -3.62 -4.23 -13.26
CA ALA A 216 -5.07 -4.17 -13.24
C ALA A 216 -5.64 -3.71 -14.59
N ARG A 217 -5.01 -2.73 -15.26
CA ARG A 217 -5.39 -2.31 -16.63
C ARG A 217 -5.21 -3.44 -17.64
N GLN A 218 -4.05 -4.12 -17.62
CA GLN A 218 -3.80 -5.26 -18.51
C GLN A 218 -4.81 -6.40 -18.29
N MET A 219 -5.25 -6.65 -17.06
CA MET A 219 -6.32 -7.61 -16.79
C MET A 219 -7.63 -7.20 -17.45
N LEU A 220 -8.05 -5.93 -17.27
CA LEU A 220 -9.30 -5.42 -17.85
C LEU A 220 -9.26 -5.40 -19.39
N GLU A 221 -8.11 -5.05 -19.98
CA GLU A 221 -7.91 -5.06 -21.42
C GLU A 221 -7.94 -6.47 -22.01
N LYS A 222 -7.26 -7.42 -21.36
CA LYS A 222 -7.17 -8.81 -21.83
C LYS A 222 -8.44 -9.62 -21.57
N TYR A 223 -9.18 -9.28 -20.52
CA TYR A 223 -10.39 -9.97 -20.08
C TYR A 223 -11.52 -8.95 -19.86
N PRO A 224 -12.16 -8.47 -20.94
CA PRO A 224 -13.18 -7.42 -20.86
C PRO A 224 -14.46 -7.86 -20.11
N ASP A 225 -14.65 -9.17 -19.92
CA ASP A 225 -15.78 -9.74 -19.16
C ASP A 225 -15.56 -9.70 -17.64
N LEU A 226 -14.43 -9.16 -17.16
CA LEU A 226 -14.18 -9.01 -15.74
C LEU A 226 -15.26 -8.17 -15.07
N GLN A 227 -15.83 -8.75 -14.03
CA GLN A 227 -16.91 -8.18 -13.25
C GLN A 227 -16.44 -7.60 -11.91
N LEU A 228 -15.26 -7.99 -11.44
CA LEU A 228 -14.76 -7.67 -10.11
C LEU A 228 -13.24 -7.67 -10.12
N LEU A 229 -12.65 -6.65 -9.50
CA LEU A 229 -11.22 -6.59 -9.20
C LEU A 229 -11.02 -6.62 -7.69
N ILE A 230 -10.15 -7.50 -7.22
CA ILE A 230 -9.84 -7.66 -5.80
C ILE A 230 -8.35 -7.45 -5.59
N ASP A 231 -8.01 -6.47 -4.76
CA ASP A 231 -6.66 -6.27 -4.25
C ASP A 231 -6.57 -6.86 -2.84
N ILE A 232 -5.78 -7.92 -2.67
CA ILE A 232 -5.64 -8.62 -1.39
C ILE A 232 -4.41 -8.12 -0.64
N HIS A 233 -4.63 -7.66 0.59
CA HIS A 233 -3.61 -7.15 1.51
C HIS A 233 -3.77 -7.82 2.88
N ARG A 234 -2.92 -7.43 3.83
CA ARG A 234 -3.13 -7.65 5.26
C ARG A 234 -2.82 -6.39 6.07
N ASP A 235 -3.63 -6.14 7.09
CA ASP A 235 -3.48 -4.95 7.94
C ASP A 235 -2.13 -4.97 8.67
N ALA A 236 -1.60 -3.81 9.06
CA ALA A 236 -0.27 -3.75 9.67
C ALA A 236 -0.33 -4.19 11.14
N GLU A 237 -0.93 -3.40 12.02
CA GLU A 237 -0.85 -3.59 13.48
C GLU A 237 -2.24 -3.68 14.11
N VAL A 238 -2.75 -4.91 14.16
CA VAL A 238 -4.01 -5.23 14.84
C VAL A 238 -3.71 -6.33 15.83
N PRO A 239 -4.00 -6.13 17.13
CA PRO A 239 -3.80 -7.15 18.15
C PRO A 239 -4.52 -8.45 17.77
N ARG A 240 -3.92 -9.60 18.11
CA ARG A 240 -4.39 -10.94 17.70
C ARG A 240 -5.84 -11.20 18.14
N GLU A 241 -6.20 -10.78 19.34
CA GLU A 241 -7.56 -10.88 19.88
C GLU A 241 -8.60 -10.11 19.05
N ASN A 242 -8.15 -9.07 18.34
CA ASN A 242 -8.98 -8.24 17.46
C ASN A 242 -8.89 -8.67 15.98
N SER A 243 -7.92 -9.50 15.63
CA SER A 243 -7.67 -9.94 14.25
C SER A 243 -8.17 -11.36 13.93
N VAL A 244 -8.75 -12.07 14.91
CA VAL A 244 -9.29 -13.44 14.71
C VAL A 244 -10.69 -13.62 15.25
N VAL A 245 -11.46 -14.48 14.58
CA VAL A 245 -12.76 -14.99 15.00
C VAL A 245 -12.83 -16.50 14.75
N LYS A 246 -13.63 -17.25 15.51
CA LYS A 246 -13.90 -18.66 15.22
C LYS A 246 -15.09 -18.79 14.27
N ILE A 247 -14.86 -19.32 13.07
CA ILE A 247 -15.90 -19.68 12.10
C ILE A 247 -15.85 -21.19 11.92
N GLN A 248 -17.00 -21.86 12.06
CA GLN A 248 -17.12 -23.32 11.87
C GLN A 248 -16.05 -24.14 12.63
N GLY A 249 -15.72 -23.71 13.86
CA GLY A 249 -14.74 -24.39 14.72
C GLY A 249 -13.27 -24.11 14.40
N ARG A 250 -12.96 -23.31 13.39
CA ARG A 250 -11.59 -22.94 12.99
C ARG A 250 -11.35 -21.45 13.17
N GLU A 251 -10.12 -21.06 13.49
CA GLU A 251 -9.72 -19.66 13.56
C GLU A 251 -9.64 -19.07 12.14
N ALA A 252 -10.33 -17.96 11.93
CA ALA A 252 -10.33 -17.17 10.71
C ALA A 252 -9.80 -15.77 11.00
N ALA A 253 -8.95 -15.26 10.11
CA ALA A 253 -8.50 -13.89 10.11
C ALA A 253 -9.69 -12.95 9.81
N ARG A 254 -9.93 -11.97 10.67
CA ARG A 254 -11.00 -11.00 10.45
C ARG A 254 -10.61 -10.01 9.37
N ILE A 255 -11.56 -9.61 8.54
CA ILE A 255 -11.29 -8.77 7.37
C ILE A 255 -11.62 -7.30 7.60
N MET A 256 -10.95 -6.42 6.85
CA MET A 256 -11.35 -5.04 6.65
C MET A 256 -11.48 -4.75 5.15
N LEU A 257 -12.54 -4.06 4.76
CA LEU A 257 -12.75 -3.62 3.38
C LEU A 257 -12.37 -2.15 3.29
N VAL A 258 -11.40 -1.82 2.43
CA VAL A 258 -10.91 -0.44 2.26
C VAL A 258 -11.41 0.12 0.93
N VAL A 259 -11.96 1.32 0.98
CA VAL A 259 -12.42 2.07 -0.19
C VAL A 259 -11.66 3.39 -0.29
N GLY A 260 -11.02 3.61 -1.42
CA GLY A 260 -10.40 4.88 -1.76
C GLY A 260 -11.42 5.99 -1.99
N THR A 261 -11.05 7.21 -1.68
CA THR A 261 -11.86 8.40 -1.92
C THR A 261 -11.21 9.29 -2.98
N ASN A 262 -12.00 10.21 -3.53
CA ASN A 262 -11.51 11.23 -4.47
C ASN A 262 -10.61 12.32 -3.81
N SER A 263 -10.29 12.19 -2.52
CA SER A 263 -9.54 13.21 -1.77
C SER A 263 -8.08 13.32 -2.20
N ARG A 264 -7.49 12.23 -2.73
CA ARG A 264 -6.12 12.20 -3.25
C ARG A 264 -6.11 11.46 -4.61
N GLY A 265 -6.40 12.21 -5.67
CA GLY A 265 -6.42 11.74 -7.06
C GLY A 265 -7.82 11.50 -7.63
N ASN A 266 -7.94 11.52 -8.97
CA ASN A 266 -9.22 11.38 -9.69
C ASN A 266 -9.84 9.97 -9.56
N HIS A 267 -10.91 9.87 -8.79
CA HIS A 267 -11.77 8.70 -8.54
C HIS A 267 -13.21 9.18 -8.23
N PRO A 268 -13.89 9.84 -9.17
CA PRO A 268 -15.13 10.57 -8.88
C PRO A 268 -16.33 9.66 -8.60
N SER A 269 -16.26 8.39 -9.00
CA SER A 269 -17.28 7.37 -8.78
C SER A 269 -17.00 6.44 -7.59
N TRP A 270 -16.14 6.84 -6.65
CA TRP A 270 -15.72 6.02 -5.52
C TRP A 270 -16.87 5.53 -4.63
N GLN A 271 -18.00 6.25 -4.61
CA GLN A 271 -19.20 5.84 -3.89
C GLN A 271 -19.80 4.54 -4.45
N LYS A 272 -19.58 4.20 -5.73
CA LYS A 272 -19.97 2.90 -6.31
C LYS A 272 -19.14 1.77 -5.68
N ASN A 273 -17.83 1.98 -5.52
CA ASN A 273 -16.95 1.05 -4.81
C ASN A 273 -17.37 0.91 -3.34
N LEU A 274 -17.71 2.02 -2.67
CA LEU A 274 -18.18 2.00 -1.29
C LEU A 274 -19.48 1.21 -1.13
N ALA A 275 -20.47 1.48 -1.99
CA ALA A 275 -21.75 0.76 -1.97
C ALA A 275 -21.55 -0.75 -2.19
N PHE A 276 -20.69 -1.11 -3.14
CA PHE A 276 -20.30 -2.51 -3.36
C PHE A 276 -19.64 -3.13 -2.13
N ALA A 277 -18.65 -2.46 -1.53
CA ALA A 277 -17.97 -2.95 -0.33
C ALA A 277 -18.93 -3.13 0.86
N GLN A 278 -19.86 -2.19 1.07
CA GLN A 278 -20.89 -2.30 2.11
C GLN A 278 -21.86 -3.47 1.86
N GLN A 279 -22.28 -3.66 0.60
CA GLN A 279 -23.13 -4.80 0.24
C GLN A 279 -22.41 -6.13 0.44
N LEU A 280 -21.14 -6.22 0.07
CA LEU A 280 -20.31 -7.40 0.27
C LEU A 280 -20.11 -7.67 1.76
N ALA A 281 -19.74 -6.65 2.54
CA ALA A 281 -19.61 -6.74 4.00
C ALA A 281 -20.88 -7.28 4.66
N LYS A 282 -22.05 -6.74 4.27
CA LYS A 282 -23.34 -7.18 4.81
C LYS A 282 -23.59 -8.66 4.54
N GLN A 283 -23.32 -9.14 3.32
CA GLN A 283 -23.50 -10.56 2.97
C GLN A 283 -22.52 -11.46 3.72
N ILE A 284 -21.25 -11.04 3.84
CA ILE A 284 -20.24 -11.77 4.62
C ILE A 284 -20.66 -11.87 6.08
N GLU A 285 -21.07 -10.77 6.70
CA GLU A 285 -21.42 -10.73 8.12
C GLU A 285 -22.70 -11.54 8.42
N GLN A 286 -23.65 -11.58 7.47
CA GLN A 286 -24.83 -12.45 7.57
C GLN A 286 -24.46 -13.93 7.55
N GLN A 287 -23.49 -14.33 6.74
CA GLN A 287 -23.08 -15.73 6.59
C GLN A 287 -22.07 -16.17 7.66
N TYR A 288 -21.17 -15.26 8.06
CA TYR A 288 -20.05 -15.49 8.96
C TYR A 288 -19.97 -14.34 9.99
N PRO A 289 -20.85 -14.32 11.01
CA PRO A 289 -20.87 -13.26 12.01
C PRO A 289 -19.51 -13.08 12.71
N GLY A 290 -19.08 -11.83 12.84
CA GLY A 290 -17.81 -11.42 13.43
C GLY A 290 -16.62 -11.41 12.47
N LEU A 291 -16.77 -11.93 11.25
CA LEU A 291 -15.68 -11.97 10.27
C LEU A 291 -15.31 -10.58 9.76
N VAL A 292 -16.27 -9.67 9.61
CA VAL A 292 -16.00 -8.29 9.18
C VAL A 292 -15.66 -7.43 10.39
N ARG A 293 -14.47 -6.82 10.39
CA ARG A 293 -14.11 -5.78 11.38
C ARG A 293 -14.78 -4.45 11.06
N LYS A 294 -14.66 -4.00 9.80
CA LYS A 294 -15.23 -2.74 9.31
C LYS A 294 -15.08 -2.59 7.80
N VAL A 295 -15.89 -1.67 7.26
CA VAL A 295 -15.66 -1.02 5.96
C VAL A 295 -15.10 0.37 6.26
N MET A 296 -13.98 0.73 5.65
CA MET A 296 -13.26 1.99 5.91
C MET A 296 -13.01 2.74 4.61
N THR A 297 -13.20 4.05 4.62
CA THR A 297 -12.75 4.94 3.56
C THR A 297 -11.37 5.53 3.89
N LYS A 298 -10.47 5.61 2.91
CA LYS A 298 -9.15 6.25 3.07
C LYS A 298 -8.88 7.31 2.00
N PRO A 299 -8.05 8.34 2.29
CA PRO A 299 -7.61 9.30 1.28
C PRO A 299 -6.64 8.62 0.31
N GLY A 300 -7.04 8.51 -0.97
CA GLY A 300 -6.30 7.79 -2.01
C GLY A 300 -7.24 6.92 -2.86
N ARG A 301 -6.77 6.44 -4.00
CA ARG A 301 -7.63 5.69 -4.96
C ARG A 301 -7.49 4.19 -4.92
N TYR A 302 -6.35 3.67 -4.48
CA TYR A 302 -6.07 2.22 -4.36
C TYR A 302 -6.40 1.43 -5.64
N ASN A 303 -6.19 2.02 -6.83
CA ASN A 303 -6.56 1.48 -8.14
C ASN A 303 -8.07 1.19 -8.35
N GLN A 304 -8.91 1.61 -7.41
CA GLN A 304 -10.36 1.37 -7.45
C GLN A 304 -11.09 2.25 -8.48
N HIS A 305 -10.44 3.31 -8.96
CA HIS A 305 -10.90 4.13 -10.08
C HIS A 305 -10.91 3.38 -11.43
N LEU A 306 -10.29 2.19 -11.51
CA LEU A 306 -10.24 1.39 -12.74
C LEU A 306 -11.51 0.57 -12.97
N HIS A 307 -12.27 0.24 -11.91
CA HIS A 307 -13.47 -0.58 -12.04
C HIS A 307 -14.49 -0.26 -10.92
N PRO A 308 -15.80 -0.12 -11.21
CA PRO A 308 -16.82 0.26 -10.21
C PRO A 308 -17.03 -0.78 -9.11
N ARG A 309 -16.65 -2.03 -9.38
CA ARG A 309 -16.57 -3.14 -8.40
C ARG A 309 -15.12 -3.52 -8.10
N ALA A 310 -14.20 -2.56 -8.04
CA ALA A 310 -12.87 -2.80 -7.48
C ALA A 310 -12.91 -2.63 -5.95
N VAL A 311 -12.28 -3.54 -5.20
CA VAL A 311 -12.25 -3.50 -3.74
C VAL A 311 -10.89 -3.97 -3.21
N LEU A 312 -10.43 -3.33 -2.13
CA LEU A 312 -9.27 -3.79 -1.37
C LEU A 312 -9.76 -4.54 -0.13
N ILE A 313 -9.29 -5.78 0.03
CA ILE A 313 -9.62 -6.62 1.19
C ILE A 313 -8.34 -6.87 1.99
N GLU A 314 -8.32 -6.33 3.19
CA GLU A 314 -7.32 -6.63 4.21
C GLU A 314 -7.74 -7.89 4.93
N ILE A 315 -6.99 -8.99 4.80
CA ILE A 315 -7.28 -10.25 5.48
C ILE A 315 -6.38 -10.35 6.71
N GLY A 316 -6.94 -10.15 7.90
CA GLY A 316 -6.16 -10.19 9.15
C GLY A 316 -5.18 -9.02 9.29
N SER A 317 -4.11 -9.27 10.05
CA SER A 317 -2.97 -8.38 10.25
C SER A 317 -1.65 -9.15 10.31
N THR A 318 -0.53 -8.48 10.53
CA THR A 318 0.76 -9.15 10.83
C THR A 318 0.68 -10.17 11.97
N SER A 319 -0.30 -10.05 12.86
CA SER A 319 -0.47 -10.93 14.03
C SER A 319 -1.20 -12.25 13.72
N ASN A 320 -1.65 -12.46 12.49
CA ASN A 320 -2.28 -13.71 12.04
C ASN A 320 -1.25 -14.72 11.53
N SER A 321 -1.73 -15.92 11.17
CA SER A 321 -1.00 -16.90 10.35
C SER A 321 -1.48 -16.90 8.90
N THR A 322 -0.63 -17.36 7.98
CA THR A 322 -1.01 -17.54 6.56
C THR A 322 -2.20 -18.49 6.41
N ALA A 323 -2.26 -19.56 7.21
CA ALA A 323 -3.35 -20.53 7.18
C ALA A 323 -4.71 -19.92 7.62
N GLU A 324 -4.73 -19.01 8.59
CA GLU A 324 -5.95 -18.28 8.97
C GLU A 324 -6.44 -17.37 7.83
N ALA A 325 -5.51 -16.74 7.13
CA ALA A 325 -5.83 -15.87 5.99
C ALA A 325 -6.34 -16.68 4.79
N GLU A 326 -5.71 -17.80 4.45
CA GLU A 326 -6.18 -18.72 3.42
C GLU A 326 -7.57 -19.29 3.76
N TYR A 327 -7.79 -19.67 5.02
CA TYR A 327 -9.10 -20.15 5.46
C TYR A 327 -10.17 -19.07 5.27
N THR A 328 -9.85 -17.84 5.66
CA THR A 328 -10.73 -16.68 5.44
C THR A 328 -11.02 -16.46 3.97
N ALA A 329 -9.98 -16.45 3.12
CA ALA A 329 -10.11 -16.32 1.68
C ALA A 329 -11.07 -17.35 1.08
N ARG A 330 -11.02 -18.61 1.54
CA ARG A 330 -11.99 -19.66 1.15
C ARG A 330 -13.42 -19.36 1.61
N LEU A 331 -13.61 -18.84 2.82
CA LEU A 331 -14.93 -18.41 3.31
C LEU A 331 -15.51 -17.27 2.43
N LEU A 332 -14.67 -16.33 1.99
CA LEU A 332 -15.10 -15.22 1.13
C LEU A 332 -15.58 -15.67 -0.25
N ALA A 333 -15.07 -16.79 -0.77
CA ALA A 333 -15.36 -17.27 -2.12
C ALA A 333 -16.86 -17.41 -2.39
N LYS A 334 -17.65 -17.86 -1.40
CA LYS A 334 -19.11 -17.94 -1.55
C LYS A 334 -19.73 -16.57 -1.84
N MET A 335 -19.40 -15.58 -1.02
CA MET A 335 -19.99 -14.24 -1.12
C MET A 335 -19.53 -13.53 -2.39
N VAL A 336 -18.28 -13.73 -2.78
CA VAL A 336 -17.75 -13.24 -4.07
C VAL A 336 -18.48 -13.88 -5.24
N ALA A 337 -18.74 -15.20 -5.21
CA ALA A 337 -19.50 -15.87 -6.25
C ALA A 337 -20.95 -15.36 -6.32
N ASP A 338 -21.61 -15.13 -5.18
CA ASP A 338 -22.98 -14.63 -5.12
C ASP A 338 -23.12 -13.21 -5.70
N VAL A 339 -22.09 -12.36 -5.65
CA VAL A 339 -22.12 -11.00 -6.25
C VAL A 339 -21.70 -10.96 -7.72
N VAL A 340 -21.09 -12.02 -8.24
CA VAL A 340 -20.69 -12.16 -9.65
C VAL A 340 -21.76 -12.89 -10.48
N LYS A 341 -22.54 -13.79 -9.88
CA LYS A 341 -23.63 -14.53 -10.54
C LYS A 341 -24.97 -13.76 -10.61
N LYS A 342 -25.07 -12.62 -9.93
CA LYS A 342 -26.20 -11.69 -10.03
C LYS A 342 -26.02 -10.80 -11.24
#